data_AF-A0A8B8N756-F1
#
_entry.id   AF-A0A8B8N756-F1
#
_cell.length_a   1.000
_cell.length_b   1.000
_cell.length_c   1.000
_cell.angle_alpha   90.00
_cell.angle_beta   90.00
_cell.angle_gamma   90.00
#
_symmetry.space_group_name_H-M   'P 1'
#
loop_
_entity.id
_entity.type
_entity.pdbx_description
1 polymer ?
#
loop_
_entity_poly.entity_id
_entity_poly.type
_entity_poly.pdbx_seq_one_letter_code
_entity_poly.pdbx_strand_id
1 'polypeptide(L)'
;METEVAYELPSVLRVYKDGRVERLRGTATVPPSLDDKTGVQSKDLAISPDSAVSARLYIPRAALGSPLRLPILVYFHGGRFINYSAWSPTYHNYLNTLVAEANVVAVSVDYRRAPEHPLPVAYDDSWIALKWVASHSAGNGPEEWLNSHANLEK
;
A
#
# COMPACT_ATOMS: atom_id res chain seq x y z
N MET A 1 0.33 25.98 -26.13
CA MET A 1 -0.25 26.87 -25.11
C MET A 1 0.20 26.32 -23.77
N GLU A 2 0.93 27.09 -22.98
CA GLU A 2 1.27 26.68 -21.61
C GLU A 2 -0.02 26.63 -20.79
N THR A 3 -0.30 25.50 -20.14
CA THR A 3 -1.50 25.34 -19.33
C THR A 3 -1.34 26.12 -18.03
N GLU A 4 -2.29 27.01 -17.76
CA GLU A 4 -2.28 27.89 -16.59
C GLU A 4 -2.52 27.08 -15.30
N VAL A 5 -1.75 27.38 -14.26
CA VAL A 5 -1.90 26.76 -12.93
C VAL A 5 -3.14 27.34 -12.24
N ALA A 6 -4.05 26.47 -11.81
CA ALA A 6 -5.24 26.85 -11.04
C ALA A 6 -4.94 26.97 -9.54
N TYR A 7 -4.12 26.05 -9.02
CA TYR A 7 -3.75 25.97 -7.61
C TYR A 7 -2.37 25.33 -7.44
N GLU A 8 -1.57 25.85 -6.52
CA GLU A 8 -0.24 25.31 -6.21
C GLU A 8 -0.06 25.17 -4.70
N LEU A 9 0.44 24.00 -4.30
CA LEU A 9 1.09 23.80 -3.01
C LEU A 9 2.60 23.70 -3.27
N PRO A 10 3.39 24.72 -2.89
CA PRO A 10 4.82 24.77 -3.20
C PRO A 10 5.56 23.49 -2.79
N SER A 11 6.35 22.93 -3.70
CA SER A 11 7.12 21.69 -3.54
C SER A 11 6.30 20.41 -3.29
N VAL A 12 4.99 20.46 -3.48
CA VAL A 12 4.07 19.36 -3.21
C VAL A 12 3.28 19.00 -4.46
N LEU A 13 2.52 19.95 -5.00
CA LEU A 13 1.54 19.69 -6.06
C LEU A 13 1.26 20.96 -6.87
N ARG A 14 1.05 20.81 -8.18
CA ARG A 14 0.37 21.78 -9.04
C ARG A 14 -0.88 21.17 -9.65
N VAL A 15 -1.96 21.95 -9.65
CA VAL A 15 -3.21 21.63 -10.32
C VAL A 15 -3.42 22.66 -11.41
N TYR A 16 -3.60 22.21 -12.64
CA TYR A 16 -3.78 23.05 -13.82
C TYR A 16 -5.27 23.26 -14.11
N LYS A 17 -5.61 24.37 -14.79
CA LYS A 17 -7.02 24.68 -15.13
C LYS A 17 -7.69 23.64 -16.04
N ASP A 18 -6.91 22.82 -16.74
CA ASP A 18 -7.39 21.71 -17.58
C ASP A 18 -7.67 20.42 -16.78
N GLY A 19 -7.49 20.44 -15.45
CA GLY A 19 -7.68 19.30 -14.57
C GLY A 19 -6.44 18.42 -14.40
N ARG A 20 -5.33 18.69 -15.11
CA ARG A 20 -4.08 17.96 -14.91
C ARG A 20 -3.52 18.20 -13.51
N VAL A 21 -2.99 17.14 -12.92
CA VAL A 21 -2.37 17.16 -11.58
C VAL A 21 -0.91 16.75 -11.71
N GLU A 22 0.02 17.65 -11.38
CA GLU A 22 1.45 17.38 -11.30
C GLU A 22 1.86 17.26 -9.84
N ARG A 23 2.23 16.05 -9.40
CA ARG A 23 2.82 15.82 -8.08
C ARG A 23 4.32 16.09 -8.15
N LEU A 24 4.80 17.05 -7.35
CA LEU A 24 6.21 17.45 -7.31
C LEU A 24 7.01 16.69 -6.24
N ARG A 25 6.31 15.98 -5.34
CA ARG A 25 6.90 15.23 -4.23
C ARG A 25 6.26 13.85 -4.13
N GLY A 26 7.06 12.87 -3.71
CA GLY A 26 6.56 11.53 -3.40
C GLY A 26 6.08 10.76 -4.63
N THR A 27 6.66 11.03 -5.81
CA THR A 27 6.37 10.32 -7.07
C THR A 27 7.31 9.16 -7.33
N ALA A 28 8.46 9.09 -6.66
CA ALA A 28 9.39 7.97 -6.78
C ALA A 28 8.73 6.67 -6.32
N THR A 29 8.96 5.60 -7.07
CA THR A 29 8.47 4.25 -6.78
C THR A 29 9.62 3.24 -6.84
N VAL A 30 9.48 2.15 -6.11
CA VAL A 30 10.38 0.99 -6.16
C VAL A 30 9.60 -0.28 -6.50
N PRO A 31 10.16 -1.21 -7.29
CA PRO A 31 9.50 -2.48 -7.57
C PRO A 31 9.39 -3.32 -6.28
N PRO A 32 8.52 -4.34 -6.25
CA PRO A 32 8.55 -5.32 -5.19
C PRO A 32 9.84 -6.13 -5.31
N SER A 33 10.40 -6.55 -4.18
CA SER A 33 11.71 -7.20 -4.10
C SER A 33 11.79 -8.16 -2.93
N LEU A 34 12.84 -8.99 -2.96
CA LEU A 34 13.44 -9.55 -1.76
C LEU A 34 14.48 -8.55 -1.25
N ASP A 35 14.29 -8.02 -0.05
CA ASP A 35 15.24 -7.08 0.55
C ASP A 35 16.43 -7.83 1.16
N ASP A 36 17.64 -7.55 0.68
CA ASP A 36 18.88 -8.19 1.13
C ASP A 36 19.16 -7.97 2.62
N LYS A 37 18.75 -6.81 3.15
CA LYS A 37 19.05 -6.43 4.54
C LYS A 37 18.15 -7.13 5.53
N THR A 38 16.86 -7.16 5.25
CA THR A 38 15.83 -7.64 6.17
C THR A 38 15.36 -9.06 5.85
N GLY A 39 15.61 -9.53 4.63
CA GLY A 39 15.09 -10.79 4.11
C GLY A 39 13.59 -10.78 3.87
N VAL A 40 12.94 -9.62 3.88
CA VAL A 40 11.51 -9.47 3.61
C VAL A 40 11.25 -9.61 2.11
N GLN A 41 10.28 -10.44 1.75
CA GLN A 41 9.82 -10.58 0.38
C GLN A 41 8.54 -9.76 0.19
N SER A 42 8.45 -9.03 -0.92
CA SER A 42 7.27 -8.25 -1.26
C SER A 42 6.70 -8.59 -2.63
N LYS A 43 5.40 -8.34 -2.82
CA LYS A 43 4.71 -8.42 -4.11
C LYS A 43 3.57 -7.43 -4.20
N ASP A 44 3.25 -6.99 -5.40
CA ASP A 44 2.10 -6.12 -5.67
C ASP A 44 0.88 -6.94 -6.10
N LEU A 45 -0.31 -6.51 -5.71
CA LEU A 45 -1.58 -7.13 -6.08
C LEU A 45 -2.70 -6.11 -6.22
N ALA A 46 -3.75 -6.48 -6.96
CA ALA A 46 -5.03 -5.78 -6.97
C ALA A 46 -5.95 -6.39 -5.92
N ILE A 47 -6.52 -5.57 -5.04
CA ILE A 47 -7.42 -6.01 -3.96
C ILE A 47 -8.80 -6.37 -4.52
N SER A 48 -9.30 -5.60 -5.47
CA SER A 48 -10.52 -5.97 -6.18
C SER A 48 -10.43 -5.50 -7.64
N PRO A 49 -10.83 -6.36 -8.61
CA PRO A 49 -10.90 -5.98 -10.01
C PRO A 49 -11.75 -4.72 -10.27
N ASP A 50 -12.76 -4.50 -9.42
CA ASP A 50 -13.78 -3.47 -9.61
C ASP A 50 -13.44 -2.14 -8.93
N SER A 51 -12.49 -2.11 -7.99
CA SER A 51 -12.28 -0.95 -7.10
C SER A 51 -11.03 -0.12 -7.38
N ALA A 52 -10.18 -0.52 -8.34
CA ALA A 52 -8.86 0.07 -8.60
C ALA A 52 -7.92 0.14 -7.37
N VAL A 53 -8.32 -0.44 -6.23
CA VAL A 53 -7.50 -0.51 -5.02
C VAL A 53 -6.45 -1.58 -5.20
N SER A 54 -5.19 -1.22 -4.97
CA SER A 54 -4.07 -2.14 -5.01
C SER A 54 -3.32 -2.13 -3.68
N ALA A 55 -2.44 -3.10 -3.49
CA ALA A 55 -1.60 -3.15 -2.30
C ALA A 55 -0.26 -3.81 -2.61
N ARG A 56 0.73 -3.53 -1.74
CA ARG A 56 1.95 -4.31 -1.63
C ARG A 56 1.91 -5.18 -0.39
N LEU A 57 2.10 -6.47 -0.58
CA LEU A 57 2.32 -7.43 0.51
C LEU A 57 3.78 -7.51 0.90
N TYR A 58 4.01 -7.82 2.18
CA TYR A 58 5.34 -8.06 2.75
C TYR A 58 5.29 -9.29 3.65
N ILE A 59 6.18 -10.24 3.40
CA ILE A 59 6.33 -11.47 4.18
C ILE A 59 7.74 -11.49 4.78
N PRO A 60 7.89 -11.60 6.12
CA PRO A 60 9.19 -11.68 6.75
C PRO A 60 9.80 -13.06 6.52
N ARG A 61 11.14 -13.11 6.54
CA ARG A 61 11.90 -14.36 6.38
C ARG A 61 11.42 -15.48 7.32
N ALA A 62 11.03 -15.14 8.54
CA ALA A 62 10.55 -16.10 9.55
C ALA A 62 9.32 -16.91 9.12
N ALA A 63 8.49 -16.40 8.20
CA ALA A 63 7.32 -17.09 7.67
C ALA A 63 7.60 -17.91 6.40
N LEU A 64 8.75 -17.70 5.75
CA LEU A 64 9.09 -18.39 4.50
C LEU A 64 9.54 -19.82 4.78
N GLY A 65 8.88 -20.80 4.18
CA GLY A 65 9.21 -22.23 4.35
C GLY A 65 8.89 -22.80 5.73
N SER A 66 8.13 -22.07 6.55
CA SER A 66 7.71 -22.45 7.89
C SER A 66 6.18 -22.55 7.95
N PRO A 67 5.60 -23.48 8.75
CA PRO A 67 4.16 -23.50 9.02
C PRO A 67 3.73 -22.35 9.96
N LEU A 68 4.65 -21.49 10.39
CA LEU A 68 4.38 -20.35 11.26
C LEU A 68 3.51 -19.31 10.53
N ARG A 69 2.32 -19.06 11.08
CA ARG A 69 1.46 -17.95 10.68
C ARG A 69 1.64 -16.76 11.62
N LEU A 70 1.70 -15.55 11.05
CA LEU A 70 2.03 -14.32 11.76
C LEU A 70 0.87 -13.33 11.79
N PRO A 71 0.79 -12.44 12.80
CA PRO A 71 -0.21 -11.37 12.82
C PRO A 71 -0.18 -10.50 11.55
N ILE A 72 -1.32 -9.94 11.18
CA ILE A 72 -1.43 -9.02 10.04
C ILE A 72 -1.35 -7.56 10.48
N LEU A 73 -0.55 -6.79 9.75
CA LEU A 73 -0.58 -5.33 9.74
C LEU A 73 -1.22 -4.82 8.43
N VAL A 74 -2.38 -4.17 8.51
CA VAL A 74 -2.92 -3.39 7.38
C VAL A 74 -2.39 -1.96 7.52
N TYR A 75 -1.62 -1.51 6.52
CA TYR A 75 -0.92 -0.23 6.54
C TYR A 75 -1.47 0.73 5.49
N PHE A 76 -1.70 1.98 5.89
CA PHE A 76 -2.09 3.07 5.01
C PHE A 76 -1.00 4.13 5.04
N HIS A 77 -0.39 4.40 3.89
CA HIS A 77 0.70 5.36 3.82
C HIS A 77 0.23 6.79 4.12
N GLY A 78 1.13 7.62 4.65
CA GLY A 78 0.87 9.05 4.85
C GLY A 78 1.00 9.84 3.54
N GLY A 79 1.12 11.18 3.63
CA GLY A 79 1.22 12.04 2.45
C GLY A 79 0.09 13.05 2.28
N ARG A 80 -0.66 13.32 3.37
CA ARG A 80 -1.77 14.28 3.42
C ARG A 80 -2.92 13.93 2.46
N PHE A 81 -3.13 12.65 2.17
CA PHE A 81 -4.06 12.14 1.15
C PHE A 81 -3.76 12.58 -0.29
N ILE A 82 -2.60 13.19 -0.53
CA ILE A 82 -2.23 13.80 -1.83
C ILE A 82 -1.02 13.10 -2.46
N ASN A 83 -0.02 12.75 -1.66
CA ASN A 83 1.29 12.27 -2.16
C ASN A 83 1.60 10.85 -1.71
N TYR A 84 2.65 10.27 -2.33
CA TYR A 84 3.15 8.92 -2.08
C TYR A 84 2.18 7.83 -2.53
N SER A 85 2.66 6.59 -2.44
CA SER A 85 1.96 5.36 -2.81
C SER A 85 2.48 4.23 -1.93
N ALA A 86 1.83 3.07 -1.98
CA ALA A 86 2.36 1.83 -1.39
C ALA A 86 3.74 1.44 -1.95
N TRP A 87 4.09 1.95 -3.15
CA TRP A 87 5.37 1.72 -3.82
C TRP A 87 6.43 2.78 -3.51
N SER A 88 6.12 3.77 -2.67
CA SER A 88 7.08 4.80 -2.32
C SER A 88 8.30 4.21 -1.61
N PRO A 89 9.55 4.57 -1.98
CA PRO A 89 10.74 4.08 -1.28
C PRO A 89 10.73 4.43 0.21
N THR A 90 10.14 5.57 0.60
CA THR A 90 10.01 5.97 2.01
C THR A 90 9.22 4.94 2.81
N TYR A 91 8.04 4.54 2.31
CA TYR A 91 7.16 3.60 3.00
C TYR A 91 7.60 2.15 2.79
N HIS A 92 8.16 1.83 1.62
CA HIS A 92 8.70 0.50 1.34
C HIS A 92 9.87 0.14 2.27
N ASN A 93 10.84 1.04 2.42
CA ASN A 93 11.98 0.81 3.31
C ASN A 93 11.54 0.71 4.78
N TYR A 94 10.60 1.57 5.19
CA TYR A 94 10.01 1.51 6.53
C TYR A 94 9.33 0.16 6.79
N LEU A 95 8.51 -0.32 5.83
CA LEU A 95 7.79 -1.59 5.98
C LEU A 95 8.71 -2.80 5.95
N ASN A 96 9.79 -2.82 5.15
CA ASN A 96 10.78 -3.89 5.22
C ASN A 96 11.37 -4.02 6.64
N THR A 97 11.76 -2.91 7.25
CA THR A 97 12.28 -2.92 8.64
C THR A 97 11.20 -3.34 9.63
N LEU A 98 10.02 -2.72 9.59
CA LEU A 98 8.94 -3.00 10.53
C LEU A 98 8.49 -4.46 10.49
N VAL A 99 8.31 -5.02 9.28
CA VAL A 99 7.87 -6.40 9.08
C VAL A 99 8.88 -7.39 9.64
N ALA A 100 10.17 -7.16 9.41
CA ALA A 100 11.23 -8.02 9.92
C ALA A 100 11.36 -7.94 11.44
N GLU A 101 11.30 -6.75 12.02
CA GLU A 101 11.47 -6.57 13.46
C GLU A 101 10.25 -7.03 14.26
N ALA A 102 9.04 -6.78 13.76
CA ALA A 102 7.80 -7.13 14.44
C ALA A 102 7.31 -8.56 14.13
N ASN A 103 7.90 -9.26 13.14
CA ASN A 103 7.43 -10.54 12.63
C ASN A 103 5.94 -10.52 12.30
N VAL A 104 5.54 -9.63 11.39
CA VAL A 104 4.15 -9.50 10.92
C VAL A 104 4.06 -9.62 9.41
N VAL A 105 2.95 -10.14 8.89
CA VAL A 105 2.62 -9.99 7.46
C VAL A 105 2.01 -8.60 7.27
N ALA A 106 2.53 -7.79 6.34
CA ALA A 106 1.97 -6.47 6.08
C ALA A 106 1.24 -6.38 4.74
N VAL A 107 0.12 -5.66 4.73
CA VAL A 107 -0.66 -5.26 3.56
C VAL A 107 -0.63 -3.75 3.46
N SER A 108 0.22 -3.19 2.60
CA SER A 108 0.35 -1.75 2.37
C SER A 108 -0.59 -1.30 1.26
N VAL A 109 -1.67 -0.62 1.61
CA VAL A 109 -2.75 -0.26 0.68
C VAL A 109 -2.41 1.00 -0.10
N ASP A 110 -2.55 0.94 -1.42
CA ASP A 110 -2.46 2.08 -2.34
C ASP A 110 -3.86 2.63 -2.60
N TYR A 111 -4.30 3.53 -1.72
CA TYR A 111 -5.61 4.16 -1.80
C TYR A 111 -5.60 5.34 -2.80
N ARG A 112 -6.76 5.67 -3.37
CA ARG A 112 -6.89 6.81 -4.29
C ARG A 112 -6.70 8.14 -3.57
N ARG A 113 -6.04 9.09 -4.25
CA ARG A 113 -5.55 10.34 -3.66
C ARG A 113 -6.26 11.56 -4.22
N ALA A 114 -6.32 12.60 -3.40
CA ALA A 114 -6.70 13.93 -3.81
C ALA A 114 -5.61 14.57 -4.70
N PRO A 115 -5.97 15.56 -5.54
CA PRO A 115 -7.33 16.10 -5.74
C PRO A 115 -8.22 15.30 -6.70
N GLU A 116 -7.69 14.33 -7.44
CA GLU A 116 -8.47 13.52 -8.41
C GLU A 116 -9.59 12.73 -7.72
N HIS A 117 -9.33 12.28 -6.49
CA HIS A 117 -10.27 11.58 -5.64
C HIS A 117 -10.27 12.21 -4.24
N PRO A 118 -11.08 13.26 -4.01
CA PRO A 118 -11.17 13.88 -2.70
C PRO A 118 -11.76 12.91 -1.67
N LEU A 119 -11.57 13.23 -0.38
CA LEU A 119 -12.24 12.51 0.69
C LEU A 119 -13.77 12.55 0.46
N PRO A 120 -14.50 11.45 0.73
CA PRO A 120 -14.09 10.30 1.55
C PRO A 120 -13.45 9.10 0.80
N VAL A 121 -13.10 9.22 -0.48
CA VAL A 121 -12.71 8.05 -1.32
C VAL A 121 -11.57 7.21 -0.72
N ALA A 122 -10.56 7.85 -0.12
CA ALA A 122 -9.47 7.13 0.54
C ALA A 122 -9.96 6.24 1.71
N TYR A 123 -11.00 6.68 2.41
CA TYR A 123 -11.63 5.89 3.49
C TYR A 123 -12.41 4.71 2.93
N ASP A 124 -13.14 4.91 1.83
CA ASP A 124 -13.87 3.84 1.15
C ASP A 124 -12.89 2.77 0.64
N ASP A 125 -11.78 3.18 0.04
CA ASP A 125 -10.71 2.29 -0.44
C ASP A 125 -10.07 1.52 0.73
N SER A 126 -9.83 2.20 1.85
CA SER A 126 -9.30 1.60 3.07
C SER A 126 -10.24 0.55 3.65
N TRP A 127 -11.54 0.82 3.61
CA TRP A 127 -12.57 -0.12 4.07
C TRP A 127 -12.72 -1.32 3.14
N ILE A 128 -12.63 -1.11 1.82
CA ILE A 128 -12.57 -2.20 0.84
C ILE A 128 -11.37 -3.11 1.12
N ALA A 129 -10.18 -2.53 1.31
CA ALA A 129 -8.98 -3.27 1.63
C ALA A 129 -9.11 -4.08 2.93
N LEU A 130 -9.67 -3.47 3.98
CA LEU A 130 -9.83 -4.16 5.26
C LEU A 130 -10.80 -5.35 5.16
N LYS A 131 -11.93 -5.18 4.47
CA LYS A 131 -12.87 -6.29 4.20
C LYS A 131 -12.22 -7.41 3.39
N TRP A 132 -11.41 -7.05 2.41
CA TRP A 132 -10.67 -8.02 1.61
C TRP A 132 -9.63 -8.78 2.44
N VAL A 133 -8.89 -8.12 3.32
CA VAL A 133 -8.00 -8.83 4.26
C VAL A 133 -8.80 -9.78 5.15
N ALA A 134 -9.92 -9.31 5.73
CA ALA A 134 -10.77 -10.11 6.60
C ALA A 134 -11.39 -11.35 5.91
N SER A 135 -11.57 -11.34 4.59
CA SER A 135 -12.08 -12.50 3.85
C SER A 135 -11.10 -13.68 3.80
N HIS A 136 -9.85 -13.50 4.28
CA HIS A 136 -8.86 -14.57 4.41
C HIS A 136 -8.92 -15.29 5.76
N SER A 137 -9.84 -14.91 6.66
CA SER A 137 -9.94 -15.45 8.02
C SER A 137 -10.10 -16.97 8.08
N ALA A 138 -10.79 -17.58 7.11
CA ALA A 138 -10.93 -19.04 7.02
C ALA A 138 -9.79 -19.73 6.23
N GLY A 139 -8.73 -19.00 5.87
CA GLY A 139 -7.58 -19.52 5.14
C GLY A 139 -7.87 -19.91 3.69
N ASN A 140 -8.96 -19.42 3.10
CA ASN A 140 -9.42 -19.71 1.74
C ASN A 140 -9.82 -18.44 0.97
N GLY A 141 -9.22 -17.30 1.35
CA GLY A 141 -9.43 -16.03 0.66
C GLY A 141 -8.75 -16.01 -0.72
N PRO A 142 -8.96 -14.94 -1.50
CA PRO A 142 -8.45 -14.85 -2.87
C PRO A 142 -6.91 -14.73 -2.99
N GLU A 143 -6.18 -14.43 -1.93
CA GLU A 143 -4.73 -14.26 -1.94
C GLU A 143 -4.00 -15.30 -1.08
N GLU A 144 -3.22 -16.13 -1.77
CA GLU A 144 -2.52 -17.28 -1.19
C GLU A 144 -1.46 -16.92 -0.15
N TRP A 145 -0.75 -15.80 -0.28
CA TRP A 145 0.22 -15.38 0.73
C TRP A 145 -0.44 -15.06 2.08
N LEU A 146 -1.64 -14.48 2.06
CA LEU A 146 -2.40 -14.24 3.29
C LEU A 146 -2.94 -15.56 3.84
N ASN A 147 -3.46 -16.44 2.97
CA ASN A 147 -3.88 -17.77 3.40
C ASN A 147 -2.72 -18.55 4.05
N SER A 148 -1.55 -18.57 3.44
CA SER A 148 -0.42 -19.39 3.89
C SER A 148 0.31 -18.81 5.10
N HIS A 149 0.52 -17.48 5.16
CA HIS A 149 1.45 -16.88 6.12
C HIS A 149 0.79 -16.04 7.22
N ALA A 150 -0.49 -15.71 7.10
CA ALA A 150 -1.14 -14.83 8.05
C ALA A 150 -2.01 -15.56 9.06
N ASN A 151 -2.01 -15.06 10.30
CA ASN A 151 -2.92 -15.45 11.36
C ASN A 151 -3.91 -14.30 11.62
N LEU A 152 -5.19 -14.53 11.35
CA LEU A 152 -6.29 -13.62 11.68
C LEU A 152 -7.04 -14.04 12.95
N GLU A 153 -6.68 -15.18 13.54
CA GLU A 153 -7.22 -15.65 14.80
C GLU A 153 -6.44 -15.01 15.96
N LYS A 154 -7.16 -14.64 17.04
CA LYS A 154 -6.58 -14.02 18.23
C LYS A 154 -6.06 -15.06 19.20
#